data_AF-A0A4Q7ZIT6-F1
#
_entry.id   AF-A0A4Q7ZIT6-F1
#
_cell.length_a   1.000
_cell.length_b   1.000
_cell.length_c   1.000
_cell.angle_alpha   90.00
_cell.angle_beta   90.00
_cell.angle_gamma   90.00
#
_symmetry.space_group_name_H-M   'P 1'
#
loop_
_entity.id
_entity.type
_entity.pdbx_description
1 polymer ?
#
loop_
_entity_poly.entity_id
_entity_poly.type
_entity_poly.pdbx_seq_one_letter_code
_entity_poly.pdbx_strand_id
1 'polypeptide(L)' 'MTTRPVPHDDGLPAGVELSRSVLGGYAIRVDGVFKGWIHSSRDGEWNAYQRTGPTTPGRLLGTFAKTEAVRRIVSAT' A
#
# COMPACT_ATOMS: atom_id res chain seq x y z
N MET A 1 -11.01 6.61 8.74
CA MET A 1 -11.09 5.55 7.71
C MET A 1 -10.96 4.21 8.43
N THR A 2 -12.03 3.43 8.55
CA THR A 2 -11.99 2.10 9.16
C THR A 2 -11.37 1.12 8.17
N THR A 3 -10.31 0.43 8.58
CA THR A 3 -9.65 -0.59 7.75
C THR A 3 -9.73 -1.95 8.42
N ARG A 4 -9.92 -3.02 7.66
CA ARG A 4 -9.85 -4.40 8.16
C ARG A 4 -8.48 -5.01 7.82
N PRO A 5 -7.82 -5.71 8.76
CA PRO A 5 -6.61 -6.46 8.48
C PRO A 5 -6.86 -7.49 7.37
N VAL A 6 -5.88 -7.66 6.49
CA VAL A 6 -5.88 -8.67 5.43
C VAL A 6 -4.93 -9.79 5.87
N PRO A 7 -5.26 -11.07 5.68
CA PRO A 7 -4.33 -12.17 5.92
C PRO A 7 -3.02 -11.94 5.18
N HIS A 8 -1.90 -12.32 5.80
CA HIS A 8 -0.57 -12.19 5.21
C HIS A 8 -0.51 -12.92 3.86
N ASP A 9 -0.21 -12.19 2.78
CA ASP A 9 0.16 -12.76 1.48
C ASP A 9 1.64 -13.22 1.62
N ASP A 10 1.95 -14.48 1.35
CA ASP A 10 3.32 -15.05 1.49
C ASP A 10 4.39 -14.32 0.65
N GLY A 11 3.98 -13.47 -0.30
CA GLY A 11 4.87 -12.66 -1.14
C GLY A 11 5.26 -11.29 -0.57
N LEU A 12 4.71 -10.88 0.58
CA LEU A 12 4.96 -9.56 1.17
C LEU A 12 6.23 -9.54 2.03
N PRO A 13 6.97 -8.42 2.08
CA PRO A 13 8.08 -8.25 3.02
C PRO A 13 7.64 -8.45 4.48
N ALA A 14 8.57 -8.90 5.33
CA ALA A 14 8.33 -9.06 6.76
C ALA A 14 7.90 -7.74 7.43
N GLY A 15 7.01 -7.81 8.41
CA GLY A 15 6.49 -6.64 9.15
C GLY A 15 5.51 -5.77 8.36
N VAL A 16 5.16 -6.15 7.13
CA VAL A 16 4.19 -5.43 6.30
C VAL A 16 2.77 -5.84 6.67
N GLU A 17 1.99 -4.85 7.10
CA GLU A 17 0.56 -4.99 7.36
C GLU A 17 -0.26 -4.30 6.26
N LEU A 18 -1.19 -5.05 5.68
CA LEU A 18 -2.19 -4.51 4.76
C LEU A 18 -3.53 -4.32 5.45
N SER A 19 -4.09 -3.13 5.24
CA SER A 19 -5.35 -2.70 5.84
C SER A 19 -6.29 -2.24 4.73
N ARG A 20 -7.32 -3.03 4.42
CA ARG A 20 -8.26 -2.72 3.32
C ARG A 20 -9.19 -1.58 3.72
N SER A 21 -9.30 -0.57 2.86
CA SER A 21 -10.28 0.52 3.03
C SER A 21 -11.62 0.18 2.40
N VAL A 22 -12.68 0.86 2.84
CA VAL A 22 -14.02 0.75 2.24
C VAL A 22 -14.07 1.19 0.77
N LEU A 23 -13.06 1.96 0.32
CA LEU A 23 -12.93 2.44 -1.06
C LEU A 23 -12.14 1.47 -1.97
N GLY A 24 -11.84 0.26 -1.50
CA GLY A 24 -11.21 -0.78 -2.32
C GLY A 24 -9.68 -0.77 -2.38
N GLY A 25 -9.03 0.25 -1.81
CA GLY A 25 -7.57 0.32 -1.66
C GLY A 25 -7.02 -0.40 -0.43
N TYR A 26 -5.70 -0.52 -0.34
CA TYR A 26 -4.99 -1.02 0.84
C TYR A 26 -4.05 0.03 1.40
N ALA A 27 -4.17 0.33 2.69
CA ALA A 27 -3.16 1.05 3.45
C ALA A 27 -2.02 0.09 3.82
N ILE A 28 -0.78 0.55 3.69
CA ILE A 28 0.43 -0.22 3.98
C ILE A 28 1.10 0.37 5.22
N ARG A 29 1.30 -0.49 6.23
CA ARG A 29 2.13 -0.19 7.40
C ARG A 29 3.31 -1.13 7.44
N VAL A 30 4.44 -0.64 7.92
CA VAL A 30 5.63 -1.44 8.21
C VAL A 30 5.97 -1.16 9.66
N ASP A 31 5.94 -2.19 10.50
CA ASP A 31 6.19 -2.09 11.94
C ASP A 31 5.33 -0.98 12.60
N GLY A 32 4.04 -0.94 12.23
CA GLY A 32 3.08 0.07 12.70
C GLY A 32 3.18 1.45 12.03
N VAL A 33 4.24 1.73 11.26
CA VAL A 33 4.43 3.02 10.58
C VAL A 33 3.71 3.04 9.24
N PHE A 34 2.80 4.00 9.05
CA PHE A 34 2.12 4.19 7.77
C PHE A 34 3.07 4.74 6.69
N LYS A 35 3.35 3.91 5.69
CA LYS A 35 4.29 4.19 4.59
C LYS A 35 3.60 4.68 3.30
N GLY A 36 2.35 4.28 3.08
CA GLY A 36 1.65 4.60 1.84
C GLY A 36 0.41 3.76 1.61
N TRP A 37 -0.12 3.80 0.39
CA TRP A 37 -1.30 3.02 0.01
C TRP A 37 -1.27 2.60 -1.45
N ILE A 38 -2.03 1.55 -1.75
CA ILE A 38 -2.31 1.11 -3.11
C ILE A 38 -3.79 1.21 -3.42
N HIS A 39 -4.12 1.56 -4.66
CA HIS A 39 -5.49 1.53 -5.19
C HIS A 39 -5.50 0.69 -6.47
N SER A 40 -6.46 -0.22 -6.59
CA SER A 40 -6.69 -0.98 -7.83
C SER A 40 -6.81 -0.03 -9.02
N SER A 41 -6.01 -0.30 -10.04
CA SER A 41 -6.12 0.26 -11.37
C SER A 41 -6.92 -0.72 -12.25
N ARG A 42 -6.72 -0.66 -13.57
CA ARG A 42 -7.24 -1.64 -14.52
C ARG A 42 -6.37 -2.91 -14.54
N ASP A 43 -6.96 -4.01 -14.99
CA ASP A 43 -6.26 -5.26 -15.37
C ASP A 43 -5.37 -5.90 -14.29
N GLY A 44 -5.80 -5.85 -13.02
CA GLY A 44 -5.07 -6.47 -11.91
C GLY A 44 -3.87 -5.66 -11.41
N GLU A 45 -3.65 -4.48 -11.95
CA GLU A 45 -2.60 -3.56 -11.53
C GLU A 45 -3.06 -2.63 -10.40
N TRP A 46 -2.09 -2.06 -9.71
CA TRP A 46 -2.25 -1.26 -8.51
C TRP A 46 -1.38 -0.01 -8.59
N ASN A 47 -2.00 1.15 -8.45
CA ASN A 47 -1.30 2.42 -8.31
C ASN A 47 -0.67 2.49 -6.92
N ALA A 48 0.63 2.73 -6.86
CA ALA A 48 1.42 2.78 -5.64
C ALA A 48 1.70 4.23 -5.22
N TYR A 49 1.22 4.63 -4.04
CA TYR A 49 1.41 5.98 -3.49
C TYR A 49 2.25 5.94 -2.22
N GLN A 50 3.40 6.61 -2.25
CA GLN A 50 4.24 6.86 -1.09
C GLN A 50 3.62 7.97 -0.24
N ARG A 51 3.56 7.79 1.07
CA ARG A 51 3.18 8.87 1.99
C ARG A 51 4.33 9.89 2.05
N THR A 52 4.03 11.15 1.73
CA THR A 52 5.00 12.27 1.80
C THR A 52 4.71 13.26 2.93
N GLY A 53 3.62 13.06 3.69
CA GLY A 53 3.20 13.95 4.76
C GLY A 53 1.88 13.50 5.41
N PRO A 54 1.41 14.20 6.45
CA PRO A 54 0.16 13.87 7.13
C PRO A 54 -1.10 14.25 6.32
N THR A 55 -1.02 15.28 5.48
CA THR A 55 -2.17 15.84 4.74
C THR A 55 -1.98 15.83 3.22
N THR A 56 -0.83 15.35 2.74
CA THR A 56 -0.49 15.33 1.32
C THR A 56 -1.13 14.13 0.61
N PRO A 57 -1.55 14.27 -0.66
CA PRO A 57 -2.06 13.17 -1.48
C PRO A 57 -1.06 12.04 -1.80
N GLY A 58 0.15 12.08 -1.24
CA GLY A 58 1.21 11.11 -1.50
C GLY A 58 1.87 11.30 -2.87
N ARG A 59 3.05 10.71 -3.05
CA ARG A 59 3.76 10.68 -4.34
C ARG A 59 3.42 9.39 -5.06
N LEU A 60 2.92 9.50 -6.29
CA LEU A 60 2.75 8.33 -7.16
C LEU A 60 4.13 7.77 -7.52
N LEU A 61 4.35 6.48 -7.22
CA LEU A 61 5.56 5.74 -7.57
C LEU A 61 5.41 4.99 -8.89
N GLY A 62 4.17 4.74 -9.33
CA GLY A 62 3.85 4.03 -10.56
C GLY A 62 2.68 3.05 -10.37
N THR A 63 2.50 2.20 -11.37
CA THR A 63 1.44 1.19 -11.44
C THR A 63 2.08 -0.18 -11.62
N PHE A 64 1.74 -1.13 -10.76
CA PHE A 64 2.41 -2.44 -10.69
C PHE A 64 1.43 -3.55 -10.29
N ALA A 65 1.84 -4.82 -10.41
CA ALA A 65 1.16 -5.91 -9.71
C ALA A 65 1.10 -5.64 -8.19
N LYS A 66 0.06 -6.11 -7.49
CA LYS A 66 -0.20 -5.82 -6.07
C LYS A 66 1.03 -5.96 -5.17
N THR A 67 1.71 -7.09 -5.23
CA THR A 67 2.89 -7.39 -4.39
C THR A 67 4.06 -6.46 -4.72
N GLU A 68 4.28 -6.16 -5.98
CA GLU A 68 5.34 -5.24 -6.41
C GLU A 68 5.02 -3.80 -6.00
N ALA A 69 3.76 -3.37 -6.11
CA ALA A 69 3.31 -2.05 -5.65
C ALA A 69 3.60 -1.87 -4.15
N VAL A 70 3.37 -2.89 -3.33
CA VAL A 70 3.72 -2.88 -1.91
C VAL A 70 5.24 -2.78 -1.72
N ARG A 71 6.03 -3.60 -2.42
CA ARG A 71 7.51 -3.57 -2.34
C ARG A 71 8.06 -2.18 -2.69
N ARG A 72 7.55 -1.55 -3.74
CA ARG A 72 7.96 -0.19 -4.14
C ARG A 72 7.70 0.85 -3.06
N ILE A 73 6.57 0.77 -2.36
CA ILE A 73 6.27 1.68 -1.24
C ILE A 73 7.18 1.42 -0.04
N VAL A 74 7.48 0.15 0.26
CA VAL A 74 8.39 -0.21 1.37
C VAL A 74 9.81 0.28 1.09
N SER A 75 10.29 0.16 -0.15
CA SER A 75 11.63 0.61 -0.57
C SER A 75 11.76 2.12 -0.80
N ALA A 76 10.64 2.84 -0.98
CA ALA A 76 10.62 4.28 -1.08
C ALA A 76 10.67 4.90 0.32
N THR A 77 11.87 4.95 0.91
CA THR A 77 12.18 5.71 2.13
C THR A 77 12.89 7.00 1.79
#